data_AF-L9YF36-F1
#
_entry.id   AF-L9YF36-F1
#
_cell.length_a   1.000
_cell.length_b   1.000
_cell.length_c   1.000
_cell.angle_alpha   90.00
_cell.angle_beta   90.00
_cell.angle_gamma   90.00
#
_symmetry.space_group_name_H-M   'P 1'
#
loop_
_entity.id
_entity.type
_entity.pdbx_description
1 polymer ?
#
loop_
_entity_poly.entity_id
_entity_poly.type
_entity_poly.pdbx_seq_one_letter_code
_entity_poly.pdbx_strand_id
1 'polypeptide(L)'
;MTRLVELEETGPRKLEPSDIDDEKGDIAVCRCGLSDSFPFCDGSHRRTHDEDEGTTYVYENGERREVERVVTSDDGDGADTTDATDAADD
;
A
#
# COMPACT_ATOMS: atom_id res chain seq x y z
N MET A 1 -6.11 18.53 -4.41
CA MET A 1 -4.95 17.89 -5.05
C MET A 1 -4.88 16.47 -4.52
N THR A 2 -4.90 15.48 -5.41
CA THR A 2 -4.80 14.05 -5.04
C THR A 2 -3.36 13.62 -5.19
N ARG A 3 -2.88 12.79 -4.26
CA ARG A 3 -1.55 12.18 -4.29
C ARG A 3 -1.71 10.66 -4.11
N LEU A 4 -0.91 9.87 -4.81
CA LEU A 4 -0.75 8.45 -4.50
C LEU A 4 0.24 8.34 -3.32
N VAL A 5 -0.10 7.54 -2.31
CA VAL A 5 0.76 7.26 -1.16
C VAL A 5 0.85 5.75 -1.03
N GLU A 6 2.07 5.24 -1.03
CA GLU A 6 2.37 3.82 -0.86
C GLU A 6 2.62 3.55 0.63
N LEU A 7 1.95 2.52 1.16
CA LEU A 7 2.10 2.09 2.55
C LEU A 7 2.40 0.60 2.56
N GLU A 8 3.60 0.26 2.98
CA GLU A 8 4.11 -1.12 2.95
C GLU A 8 3.88 -1.87 4.27
N GLU A 9 3.46 -1.16 5.32
CA GLU A 9 3.23 -1.78 6.62
C GLU A 9 1.81 -2.30 6.77
N THR A 10 1.67 -3.51 7.26
CA THR A 10 0.37 -4.18 7.42
C THR A 10 -0.26 -3.96 8.79
N GLY A 11 0.41 -3.28 9.73
CA GLY A 11 -0.04 -3.15 11.12
C GLY A 11 0.28 -1.80 11.75
N PRO A 12 -0.23 -1.54 12.97
CA PRO A 12 0.06 -0.31 13.69
C PRO A 12 1.43 -0.38 14.39
N ARG A 13 2.05 0.78 14.59
CA ARG A 13 3.12 0.91 15.58
C ARG A 13 2.47 1.04 16.96
N LYS A 14 2.77 0.08 17.84
CA LYS A 14 2.49 0.20 19.28
C LYS A 14 3.53 1.13 19.89
N LEU A 15 3.07 2.04 20.74
CA LEU A 15 3.93 2.89 21.54
C LEU A 15 4.19 2.19 22.88
N GLU A 16 5.39 2.34 23.42
CA GLU A 16 5.76 1.79 24.72
C GLU A 16 5.48 2.79 25.85
N PRO A 17 5.47 2.38 27.13
CA PRO A 17 5.24 3.31 28.24
C PRO A 17 6.21 4.49 28.28
N SER A 18 7.43 4.35 27.74
CA SER A 18 8.37 5.45 27.60
C SER A 18 8.00 6.48 26.52
N ASP A 19 7.13 6.11 25.58
CA ASP A 19 6.64 6.98 24.51
C ASP A 19 5.35 7.74 24.90
N ILE A 20 4.74 7.41 26.04
CA ILE A 20 3.40 7.89 26.44
C ILE A 20 3.41 8.41 27.88
N ASP A 21 2.64 9.47 28.12
CA ASP A 21 2.32 9.96 29.47
C ASP A 21 1.37 8.99 30.18
N ASP A 22 1.76 8.45 31.34
CA ASP A 22 1.01 7.45 32.12
C ASP A 22 -0.44 7.87 32.43
N GLU A 23 -0.76 9.17 32.41
CA GLU A 23 -2.11 9.68 32.63
C GLU A 23 -3.03 9.58 31.38
N LYS A 24 -2.47 9.22 30.22
CA LYS A 24 -3.16 9.27 28.91
C LYS A 24 -3.53 7.89 28.31
N GLY A 25 -3.00 6.79 28.84
CA GLY A 25 -3.30 5.41 28.40
C GLY A 25 -2.65 4.98 27.06
N ASP A 26 -2.75 3.69 26.71
CA ASP A 26 -2.09 3.11 25.53
C ASP A 26 -2.63 3.67 24.20
N ILE A 27 -1.71 4.06 23.30
CA ILE A 27 -2.05 4.56 21.96
C ILE A 27 -1.36 3.68 20.91
N ALA A 28 -2.12 3.27 19.90
CA ALA A 28 -1.60 2.60 18.71
C ALA A 28 -1.75 3.50 17.48
N VAL A 29 -0.64 3.71 16.76
CA VAL A 29 -0.60 4.57 15.57
C VAL A 29 -0.76 3.71 14.32
N CYS A 30 -1.73 4.04 13.48
CA CYS A 30 -1.99 3.33 12.24
C CYS A 30 -0.85 3.53 11.24
N ARG A 31 -0.35 2.42 10.67
CA ARG A 31 0.60 2.45 9.54
C ARG A 31 0.12 1.67 8.31
N CYS A 32 -1.01 0.95 8.43
CA CYS A 32 -1.65 0.23 7.32
C CYS A 32 -2.52 1.08 6.39
N GLY A 33 -2.83 2.32 6.76
CA GLY A 33 -3.64 3.22 5.92
C GLY A 33 -5.15 2.92 5.87
N LEU A 34 -5.63 1.83 6.48
CA LEU A 34 -7.05 1.42 6.43
C LEU A 34 -7.91 1.95 7.58
N SER A 35 -7.35 2.74 8.51
CA SER A 35 -8.09 3.22 9.68
C SER A 35 -9.04 4.36 9.30
N ASP A 36 -10.31 4.23 9.69
CA ASP A 36 -11.29 5.32 9.61
C ASP A 36 -11.02 6.41 10.67
N SER A 37 -10.22 6.07 11.70
CA SER A 37 -9.80 6.96 12.79
C SER A 37 -8.35 7.43 12.64
N PHE A 38 -7.81 7.45 11.42
CA PHE A 38 -6.42 7.87 11.16
C PHE A 38 -6.12 9.24 11.82
N PRO A 39 -4.99 9.39 12.55
CA PRO A 39 -3.79 8.54 12.58
C PRO A 39 -3.83 7.38 13.58
N PHE A 40 -4.91 7.20 14.34
CA PHE A 40 -4.99 6.15 15.34
C PHE A 40 -5.45 4.82 14.73
N CYS A 41 -5.02 3.72 15.34
CA CYS A 41 -5.47 2.39 14.96
C CYS A 41 -6.87 2.11 15.53
N ASP A 42 -7.81 1.77 14.67
CA ASP A 42 -9.18 1.33 15.00
C ASP A 42 -9.36 -0.20 14.91
N GLY A 43 -8.35 -0.91 14.41
CA GLY A 43 -8.38 -2.36 14.20
C GLY A 43 -8.61 -2.78 12.74
N SER A 44 -8.81 -1.85 11.82
CA SER A 44 -9.01 -2.12 10.39
C SER A 44 -7.82 -2.84 9.72
N HIS A 45 -6.62 -2.74 10.31
CA HIS A 45 -5.44 -3.49 9.87
C HIS A 45 -5.64 -5.01 9.87
N ARG A 46 -6.63 -5.56 10.60
CA ARG A 46 -6.88 -7.02 10.57
C ARG A 46 -7.23 -7.55 9.17
N ARG A 47 -7.65 -6.67 8.27
CA ARG A 47 -7.95 -6.97 6.85
C ARG A 47 -6.71 -7.27 6.01
N THR A 48 -5.52 -6.96 6.51
CA THR A 48 -4.23 -7.19 5.83
C THR A 48 -3.56 -8.50 6.26
N HIS A 49 -4.09 -9.19 7.27
CA HIS A 49 -3.43 -10.36 7.88
C HIS A 49 -3.28 -11.56 6.94
N ASP A 50 -4.14 -11.64 5.93
CA ASP A 50 -4.21 -12.70 4.92
C ASP A 50 -3.73 -12.20 3.54
N GLU A 51 -2.98 -11.09 3.49
CA GLU A 51 -2.32 -10.63 2.26
C GLU A 51 -1.15 -11.56 1.89
N ASP A 52 -1.03 -11.86 0.60
CA ASP A 52 0.08 -12.64 0.07
C ASP A 52 1.33 -11.77 -0.14
N GLU A 53 2.49 -12.31 0.22
CA GLU A 53 3.76 -11.64 -0.01
C GLU A 53 3.98 -11.35 -1.50
N GLY A 54 4.29 -10.09 -1.82
CA GLY A 54 4.52 -9.64 -3.20
C GLY A 54 3.25 -9.31 -4.01
N THR A 55 2.07 -9.45 -3.41
CA THR A 55 0.81 -9.05 -4.06
C THR A 55 0.44 -7.62 -3.65
N THR A 56 0.12 -6.79 -4.65
CA THR A 56 -0.38 -5.43 -4.39
C THR A 56 -1.90 -5.43 -4.34
N TYR A 57 -2.47 -4.84 -3.29
CA TYR A 57 -3.90 -4.73 -3.10
C TYR A 57 -4.37 -3.27 -3.11
N VAL A 58 -5.58 -3.04 -3.63
CA VAL A 58 -6.31 -1.78 -3.48
C VAL A 58 -7.54 -2.01 -2.60
N TYR A 59 -7.74 -1.07 -1.67
CA TYR A 59 -8.89 -1.03 -0.79
C TYR A 59 -9.77 0.14 -1.17
N GLU A 60 -10.95 -0.14 -1.71
CA GLU A 60 -11.86 0.89 -2.22
C GLU A 60 -13.30 0.55 -1.85
N ASN A 61 -14.04 1.52 -1.29
CA ASN A 61 -15.44 1.34 -0.88
C ASN A 61 -15.66 0.12 0.04
N GLY A 62 -14.66 -0.23 0.84
CA GLY A 62 -14.72 -1.37 1.74
C GLY A 62 -14.44 -2.73 1.08
N GLU A 63 -14.07 -2.77 -0.20
CA GLU A 63 -13.70 -3.99 -0.93
C GLU A 63 -12.19 -4.06 -1.13
N ARG A 64 -11.61 -5.27 -1.09
CA ARG A 64 -10.19 -5.54 -1.41
C ARG A 64 -10.12 -6.13 -2.81
N ARG A 65 -9.22 -5.63 -3.65
CA ARG A 65 -8.96 -6.16 -5.00
C ARG A 65 -7.45 -6.25 -5.23
N GLU A 66 -7.01 -7.26 -5.97
CA GLU A 66 -5.62 -7.37 -6.43
C GLU A 66 -5.36 -6.36 -7.56
N VAL A 67 -4.18 -5.78 -7.58
CA VAL A 67 -3.74 -4.82 -8.60
C VAL A 67 -2.71 -5.49 -9.50
N GLU A 68 -3.04 -5.63 -10.78
CA GLU A 68 -2.10 -6.18 -11.77
C GLU A 68 -0.93 -5.22 -12.05
N ARG A 69 -1.22 -3.92 -12.21
CA ARG A 69 -0.21 -2.89 -12.49
C ARG A 69 -0.70 -1.51 -12.06
N VAL A 70 0.19 -0.74 -11.44
CA VAL A 70 0.03 0.71 -11.23
C VAL A 70 0.77 1.43 -12.36
N VAL A 71 0.10 2.39 -13.02
CA VAL A 71 0.67 3.16 -14.15
C VAL A 71 0.62 4.63 -13.80
N THR A 72 1.75 5.34 -13.88
CA THR A 72 1.76 6.81 -13.80
C THR A 72 1.75 7.40 -15.21
N SER A 73 1.37 8.68 -15.33
CA SER A 73 1.28 9.34 -16.64
C SER A 73 2.59 9.35 -17.43
N ASP A 74 3.74 9.28 -16.76
CA ASP A 74 5.07 9.21 -17.38
C ASP A 74 5.46 7.77 -17.79
N ASP A 75 4.78 6.73 -17.27
CA ASP A 75 5.02 5.33 -17.63
C ASP A 75 4.35 4.91 -18.98
N GLY A 76 3.75 5.87 -19.69
CA GLY A 76 2.96 5.65 -20.91
C GLY A 76 3.68 5.86 -22.26
N ASP A 77 4.94 6.28 -22.28
CA ASP A 77 5.72 6.54 -23.51
C ASP A 77 6.92 5.58 -23.64
N GLY A 78 6.69 4.30 -23.35
CA GLY A 78 7.66 3.22 -23.57
C GLY A 78 7.31 2.47 -24.84
N ALA A 79 7.98 2.81 -25.94
CA ALA A 79 7.88 2.14 -27.23
C ALA A 79 7.77 0.62 -27.10
N ASP A 80 6.76 0.05 -27.77
CA ASP A 80 6.68 -1.36 -28.10
C ASP A 80 7.88 -1.70 -29.02
N THR A 81 9.04 -1.98 -28.43
CA THR A 81 10.20 -2.49 -29.17
C THR A 81 10.13 -4.00 -29.21
N THR A 82 9.10 -4.53 -29.85
CA THR A 82 9.09 -5.92 -30.32
C THR A 82 8.85 -5.98 -31.83
N ASP A 83 9.67 -5.26 -32.61
CA ASP A 83 9.89 -5.58 -34.02
C ASP A 83 11.30 -5.18 -34.44
N ALA A 84 12.28 -5.96 -33.96
CA ALA A 84 13.64 -5.92 -34.49
C ALA A 84 14.31 -7.25 -34.20
N THR A 85 14.08 -8.25 -35.06
CA THR A 85 15.06 -9.25 -35.54
C THR A 85 14.31 -10.39 -36.21
N ASP A 86 14.13 -10.33 -37.53
CA ASP A 86 14.44 -11.44 -38.45
C ASP A 86 14.17 -11.01 -39.91
N ALA A 87 15.21 -10.60 -40.65
CA ALA A 87 15.32 -10.69 -42.11
C ALA A 87 16.62 -10.02 -42.58
N ALA A 88 17.76 -10.62 -42.22
CA ALA A 88 19.00 -10.44 -42.94
C ALA A 88 19.76 -11.78 -42.91
N ASP A 89 19.32 -12.71 -43.75
CA ASP A 89 20.14 -13.86 -44.15
C ASP A 89 20.04 -13.97 -45.69
N ASP A 90 21.19 -13.69 -46.32
CA ASP A 90 21.69 -13.93 -47.68
C ASP A 90 20.73 -13.96 -48.90
#